data_AF-A0A815VRM7-F1
#
_entry.id   AF-A0A815VRM7-F1
#
_cell.length_a   1.000
_cell.length_b   1.000
_cell.length_c   1.000
_cell.angle_alpha   90.00
_cell.angle_beta   90.00
_cell.angle_gamma   90.00
#
_symmetry.space_group_name_H-M   'P 1'
#
loop_
_entity.id
_entity.type
_entity.pdbx_description
1 polymer ?
#
loop_
_entity_poly.entity_id
_entity_poly.type
_entity_poly.pdbx_seq_one_letter_code
_entity_poly.pdbx_strand_id
1 'polypeptide(L)'
;MIIDDRMAICGSANINDRSLIGNRDSEFCIVINDLEEEDGRFNRQPVRVGKFCSSWRKKIFKMLLGIQFENPKNIDITDPVSDEFYSYFQNIAKQNTSIYEEVFGTMPTDRTRTFAQINAYNGMAKMNDTDPIKAQQKLKGIQGFVVEYPIYFLDKENYLPSMTSRE
;
A
#
# COMPACT_ATOMS: atom_id res chain seq x y z
N MET A 1 6.25 10.96 4.43
CA MET A 1 7.41 10.07 4.64
C MET A 1 7.70 10.00 6.13
N ILE A 2 7.94 8.81 6.69
CA ILE A 2 8.32 8.61 8.10
C ILE A 2 9.66 7.86 8.10
N ILE A 3 10.62 8.31 8.90
CA ILE A 3 11.99 7.79 8.95
C ILE A 3 12.30 7.42 10.40
N ASP A 4 12.68 6.16 10.61
CA ASP A 4 13.16 5.60 11.88
C ASP A 4 12.28 5.88 13.10
N ASP A 5 10.98 6.10 12.90
CA ASP A 5 10.03 6.58 13.93
C ASP A 5 10.54 7.83 14.68
N ARG A 6 11.40 8.67 14.10
CA ARG A 6 11.96 9.90 14.74
C ARG A 6 11.79 11.17 13.91
N MET A 7 11.65 11.03 12.60
CA MET A 7 11.46 12.14 11.68
C MET A 7 10.28 11.84 10.75
N ALA A 8 9.51 12.87 10.41
CA ALA A 8 8.53 12.79 9.35
C ALA A 8 8.60 14.00 8.43
N ILE A 9 8.38 13.77 7.14
CA ILE A 9 8.17 14.83 6.14
C ILE A 9 6.73 14.74 5.67
N CYS A 10 6.00 15.83 5.80
CA CYS A 10 4.60 15.97 5.38
C CYS A 10 4.45 17.23 4.53
N GLY A 11 3.78 17.13 3.40
CA GLY A 11 3.64 18.24 2.47
C GLY A 11 2.88 17.88 1.21
N SER A 12 2.86 18.81 0.26
CA SER A 12 2.21 18.65 -1.03
C SER A 12 3.09 17.97 -2.08
N ALA A 13 4.42 17.98 -1.89
CA ALA A 13 5.37 17.48 -2.88
C ALA A 13 5.25 15.96 -3.09
N ASN A 14 4.96 15.56 -4.33
CA ASN A 14 5.04 14.18 -4.76
C ASN A 14 6.50 13.74 -4.99
N ILE A 15 6.76 12.43 -5.04
CA ILE A 15 8.08 11.90 -5.41
C ILE A 15 8.19 11.87 -6.94
N ASN A 16 8.43 13.03 -7.56
CA ASN A 16 8.68 13.19 -9.00
C ASN A 16 9.40 14.52 -9.28
N ASP A 17 9.96 14.66 -10.48
CA ASP A 17 10.65 15.91 -10.88
C ASP A 17 9.74 17.13 -10.88
N ARG A 18 8.43 16.96 -11.12
CA ARG A 18 7.47 18.06 -11.14
C ARG A 18 7.37 18.77 -9.80
N SER A 19 7.41 18.02 -8.70
CA SER A 19 7.36 18.56 -7.34
C SER A 19 8.75 18.82 -6.75
N LEU A 20 9.79 18.05 -7.10
CA LEU A 20 11.08 18.07 -6.38
C LEU A 20 12.17 18.96 -6.97
N ILE A 21 12.11 19.30 -8.27
CA ILE A 21 13.18 20.09 -8.93
C ILE A 21 13.12 21.58 -8.58
N GLY A 22 12.00 22.06 -8.03
CA GLY A 22 11.82 23.44 -7.53
C GLY A 22 11.59 24.52 -8.60
N ASN A 23 11.69 24.20 -9.90
CA ASN A 23 11.44 25.14 -10.99
C ASN A 23 10.16 24.84 -11.81
N ARG A 24 9.31 23.94 -11.30
CA ARG A 24 8.03 23.54 -11.91
C ARG A 24 6.87 23.94 -11.01
N ASP A 25 6.30 22.99 -10.24
CA ASP A 25 5.17 23.29 -9.36
C ASP A 25 5.65 23.91 -8.03
N SER A 26 4.85 24.82 -7.48
CA SER A 26 5.07 25.39 -6.16
C SER A 26 4.62 24.40 -5.09
N GLU A 27 5.55 23.92 -4.27
CA GLU A 27 5.30 22.93 -3.23
C GLU A 27 5.65 23.47 -1.84
N PHE A 28 5.03 22.91 -0.80
CA PHE A 28 5.40 23.17 0.58
C PHE A 28 5.48 21.88 1.39
N CYS A 29 6.52 21.77 2.22
CA CYS A 29 6.75 20.64 3.10
C CYS A 29 7.16 21.11 4.50
N ILE A 30 6.72 20.36 5.50
CA ILE A 30 7.14 20.48 6.89
C ILE A 30 8.00 19.26 7.23
N VAL A 31 9.15 19.52 7.83
CA VAL A 31 9.99 18.49 8.46
C VAL A 31 9.70 18.51 9.96
N ILE A 32 9.25 17.37 10.48
CA ILE A 32 8.93 17.15 11.88
C ILE A 32 10.02 16.27 12.45
N ASN A 33 10.74 16.77 13.45
CA ASN A 33 11.72 16.02 14.23
C ASN A 33 11.17 15.87 15.65
N ASP A 34 11.05 14.64 16.12
CA ASP A 34 10.66 14.39 17.50
C ASP A 34 11.76 14.82 18.46
N LEU A 35 11.39 15.61 19.46
CA LEU A 35 12.24 15.95 20.61
C LEU A 35 11.96 15.04 21.81
N GLU A 36 10.73 14.52 21.90
CA GLU A 36 10.34 13.59 22.95
C GLU A 36 10.44 12.16 22.45
N GLU A 37 11.13 11.33 23.23
CA GLU A 37 11.36 9.93 22.89
C GLU A 37 10.66 8.95 23.84
N GLU A 38 10.36 7.77 23.33
CA GLU A 38 9.86 6.61 24.06
C GLU A 38 10.69 5.36 23.73
N ASP A 39 10.53 4.31 24.52
CA ASP A 39 11.14 3.01 24.21
C ASP A 39 10.41 2.35 23.04
N GLY A 40 11.18 1.94 22.05
CA GLY A 40 10.72 1.19 20.89
C GLY A 40 11.59 -0.03 20.65
N ARG A 41 11.30 -0.76 19.56
CA ARG A 41 12.06 -1.93 19.13
C ARG A 41 12.19 -1.95 17.63
N PHE A 42 13.39 -2.18 17.11
CA PHE A 42 13.64 -2.49 15.71
C PHE A 42 14.36 -3.83 15.61
N ASN A 43 13.73 -4.80 14.95
CA ASN A 43 14.22 -6.17 14.82
C ASN A 43 14.61 -6.79 16.17
N ARG A 44 13.70 -6.67 17.14
CA ARG A 44 13.80 -7.12 18.54
C ARG A 44 14.89 -6.40 19.37
N GLN A 45 15.63 -5.47 18.78
CA GLN A 45 16.61 -4.67 19.50
C GLN A 45 15.95 -3.41 20.10
N PRO A 46 16.23 -3.08 21.36
CA PRO A 46 15.70 -1.86 21.98
C PRO A 46 16.28 -0.63 21.27
N VAL A 47 15.41 0.31 20.93
CA VAL A 47 15.77 1.58 20.30
C VAL A 47 14.97 2.72 20.91
N ARG A 48 15.49 3.95 20.83
CA ARG A 48 14.73 5.15 21.19
C ARG A 48 14.03 5.67 19.95
N VAL A 49 12.72 5.84 20.03
CA VAL A 49 11.87 6.35 18.94
C VAL A 49 11.17 7.62 19.38
N GLY A 50 10.84 8.48 18.43
CA GLY A 50 10.08 9.70 18.66
C GLY A 50 8.62 9.41 18.95
N LYS A 51 8.04 10.07 19.96
CA LYS A 51 6.64 9.82 20.36
C LYS A 51 5.65 10.13 19.25
N PHE A 52 5.81 11.27 18.55
CA PHE A 52 4.89 11.65 17.49
C PHE A 52 4.99 10.68 16.30
N CYS A 53 6.18 10.49 15.74
CA CYS A 53 6.41 9.68 14.55
C CYS A 53 6.04 8.21 14.77
N SER A 54 6.47 7.61 15.89
CA SER A 54 6.08 6.26 16.33
C SER A 54 4.55 6.11 16.42
N SER A 55 3.88 7.04 17.11
CA SER A 55 2.42 6.98 17.25
C SER A 55 1.69 7.13 15.91
N TRP A 56 2.22 7.96 15.00
CA TRP A 56 1.63 8.21 13.70
C TRP A 56 1.77 7.00 12.78
N ARG A 57 2.97 6.41 12.69
CA ARG A 57 3.20 5.16 11.96
C ARG A 57 2.30 4.05 12.48
N LYS A 58 2.23 3.86 13.80
CA LYS A 58 1.34 2.85 14.43
C LYS A 58 -0.13 3.07 14.03
N LYS A 59 -0.63 4.31 14.01
CA LYS A 59 -2.00 4.63 13.55
C LYS A 59 -2.21 4.27 12.08
N ILE A 60 -1.27 4.61 11.20
CA ILE A 60 -1.33 4.26 9.77
C ILE A 60 -1.35 2.74 9.60
N PHE A 61 -0.45 2.01 10.27
CA PHE A 61 -0.40 0.55 10.18
C PHE A 61 -1.69 -0.09 10.70
N LYS A 62 -2.25 0.40 11.82
CA LYS A 62 -3.53 -0.08 12.34
C LYS A 62 -4.65 0.06 11.31
N MET A 63 -4.76 1.21 10.68
CA MET A 63 -5.75 1.47 9.64
C MET A 63 -5.54 0.57 8.42
N LEU A 64 -4.31 0.52 7.89
CA LEU A 64 -3.99 -0.27 6.70
C LEU A 64 -4.21 -1.77 6.92
N LEU A 65 -3.87 -2.29 8.09
CA LEU A 65 -4.05 -3.71 8.42
C LEU A 65 -5.46 -4.04 8.95
N GLY A 66 -6.33 -3.04 9.10
CA GLY A 66 -7.70 -3.22 9.60
C GLY A 66 -7.77 -3.61 11.08
N ILE A 67 -6.75 -3.27 11.86
CA ILE A 67 -6.62 -3.62 13.28
C ILE A 67 -6.82 -2.43 14.22
N GLN A 68 -7.47 -1.35 13.75
CA GLN A 68 -7.71 -0.17 14.58
C GLN A 68 -8.65 -0.44 15.77
N PHE A 69 -9.63 -1.35 15.60
CA PHE A 69 -10.62 -1.69 16.63
C PHE A 69 -10.39 -3.09 17.20
N GLU A 70 -9.96 -4.05 16.37
CA GLU A 70 -9.72 -5.43 16.77
C GLU A 70 -8.36 -5.90 16.26
N ASN A 71 -7.54 -6.52 17.12
CA ASN A 71 -6.30 -7.15 16.71
C ASN A 71 -6.38 -8.67 17.00
N PRO A 72 -7.19 -9.44 16.25
CA PRO A 72 -7.51 -10.82 16.60
C PRO A 72 -6.29 -11.74 16.58
N LYS A 73 -5.27 -11.40 15.79
CA LYS A 73 -4.02 -12.15 15.69
C LYS A 73 -2.93 -11.63 16.63
N ASN A 74 -3.24 -10.64 17.48
CA ASN A 74 -2.31 -10.00 18.42
C ASN A 74 -0.96 -9.60 17.78
N ILE A 75 -0.98 -9.14 16.52
CA ILE A 75 0.25 -8.77 15.82
C ILE A 75 0.93 -7.59 16.53
N ASP A 76 2.23 -7.71 16.78
CA ASP A 76 3.04 -6.62 17.30
C ASP A 76 3.41 -5.65 16.16
N ILE A 77 2.85 -4.45 16.22
CA ILE A 77 3.15 -3.37 15.27
C ILE A 77 4.14 -2.34 15.85
N THR A 78 4.64 -2.57 17.07
CA THR A 78 5.63 -1.69 17.71
C THR A 78 7.01 -1.89 17.10
N ASP A 79 7.29 -3.07 16.54
CA ASP A 79 8.50 -3.38 15.78
C ASP A 79 8.23 -3.47 14.27
N PRO A 80 8.34 -2.34 13.53
CA PRO A 80 7.99 -2.26 12.12
C PRO A 80 8.96 -3.00 11.18
N VAL A 81 10.10 -3.47 11.67
CA VAL A 81 11.15 -4.10 10.84
C VAL A 81 11.44 -5.55 11.24
N SER A 82 10.61 -6.14 12.10
CA SER A 82 10.69 -7.56 12.42
C SER A 82 10.19 -8.43 11.26
N ASP A 83 10.80 -9.60 11.08
CA ASP A 83 10.38 -10.58 10.07
C ASP A 83 8.92 -11.04 10.27
N GLU A 84 8.47 -11.10 11.53
CA GLU A 84 7.10 -11.45 11.89
C GLU A 84 6.10 -10.41 11.36
N PHE A 85 6.35 -9.13 11.64
CA PHE A 85 5.52 -8.04 11.12
C PHE A 85 5.55 -7.99 9.60
N TYR A 86 6.73 -8.10 8.99
CA TYR A 86 6.88 -8.04 7.54
C TYR A 86 6.14 -9.20 6.85
N SER A 87 6.31 -10.43 7.33
CA SER A 87 5.61 -11.61 6.81
C SER A 87 4.10 -11.47 6.95
N TYR A 88 3.63 -10.96 8.09
CA TYR A 88 2.21 -10.69 8.31
C TYR A 88 1.67 -9.68 7.30
N PHE A 89 2.35 -8.53 7.13
CA PHE A 89 1.96 -7.48 6.20
C PHE A 89 1.86 -8.01 4.76
N GLN A 90 2.88 -8.76 4.31
CA GLN A 90 2.88 -9.37 2.98
C GLN A 90 1.76 -10.39 2.79
N ASN A 91 1.48 -11.21 3.80
CA ASN A 91 0.41 -12.20 3.72
C ASN A 91 -0.97 -11.55 3.60
N ILE A 92 -1.23 -10.47 4.34
CA ILE A 92 -2.46 -9.69 4.22
C ILE A 92 -2.56 -9.07 2.82
N ALA A 93 -1.48 -8.46 2.32
CA ALA A 93 -1.45 -7.87 0.97
C ALA A 93 -1.80 -8.90 -0.11
N LYS A 94 -1.14 -10.06 -0.09
CA LYS A 94 -1.36 -11.19 -1.01
C LYS A 94 -2.79 -11.70 -0.97
N GLN A 95 -3.30 -11.95 0.25
CA GLN A 95 -4.64 -12.46 0.45
C GLN A 95 -5.69 -11.47 -0.07
N ASN A 96 -5.55 -10.19 0.27
CA ASN A 96 -6.47 -9.16 -0.18
C ASN A 96 -6.43 -9.02 -1.71
N THR A 97 -5.25 -8.98 -2.33
CA THR A 97 -5.11 -8.94 -3.79
C THR A 97 -5.83 -10.12 -4.45
N SER A 98 -5.58 -11.35 -4.00
CA SER A 98 -6.25 -12.54 -4.57
C SER A 98 -7.77 -12.46 -4.48
N ILE A 99 -8.29 -12.00 -3.34
CA ILE A 99 -9.74 -11.87 -3.15
C ILE A 99 -10.31 -10.78 -4.07
N TYR A 100 -9.68 -9.60 -4.15
CA TYR A 100 -10.15 -8.53 -5.04
C TYR A 100 -10.13 -8.95 -6.51
N GLU A 101 -9.06 -9.60 -6.97
CA GLU A 101 -8.96 -10.11 -8.33
C GLU A 101 -10.01 -11.19 -8.64
N GLU A 102 -10.23 -12.15 -7.74
CA GLU A 102 -11.20 -13.21 -7.94
C GLU A 102 -12.65 -12.71 -7.90
N VAL A 103 -12.95 -11.75 -7.01
CA VAL A 103 -14.32 -11.28 -6.82
C VAL A 103 -14.71 -10.28 -7.91
N PHE A 104 -13.84 -9.33 -8.22
CA PHE A 104 -14.18 -8.18 -9.06
C PHE A 104 -13.44 -8.13 -10.40
N GLY A 105 -12.41 -8.96 -10.61
CA GLY A 105 -11.56 -8.84 -11.80
C GLY A 105 -10.93 -7.45 -11.89
N THR A 106 -10.36 -6.95 -10.79
CA THR A 106 -9.85 -5.57 -10.68
C THR A 106 -8.66 -5.30 -11.58
N MET A 107 -8.52 -4.05 -12.01
CA MET A 107 -7.36 -3.52 -12.71
C MET A 107 -6.73 -2.41 -11.84
N PRO A 108 -5.39 -2.24 -11.83
CA PRO A 108 -4.37 -3.05 -12.53
C PRO A 108 -4.17 -4.46 -11.91
N THR A 109 -3.59 -5.39 -12.68
CA THR A 109 -3.27 -6.78 -12.24
C THR A 109 -2.07 -7.36 -13.02
N ASP A 110 -1.27 -8.21 -12.37
CA ASP A 110 -0.15 -8.93 -12.99
C ASP A 110 -0.60 -10.02 -13.99
N ARG A 111 -1.91 -10.32 -14.05
CA ARG A 111 -2.50 -11.23 -15.05
C ARG A 111 -2.55 -10.62 -16.45
N THR A 112 -2.47 -9.31 -16.58
CA THR A 112 -2.55 -8.58 -17.84
C THR A 112 -1.27 -7.80 -18.10
N ARG A 113 -0.38 -8.36 -18.93
CA ARG A 113 0.92 -7.79 -19.30
C ARG A 113 0.89 -7.04 -20.64
N THR A 114 -0.21 -7.17 -21.39
CA THR A 114 -0.43 -6.58 -22.73
C THR A 114 -1.84 -5.97 -22.83
N PHE A 115 -2.04 -5.02 -23.74
CA PHE A 115 -3.37 -4.42 -24.00
C PHE A 115 -4.37 -5.46 -24.53
N ALA A 116 -3.90 -6.42 -25.33
CA ALA A 116 -4.73 -7.53 -25.79
C ALA A 116 -5.27 -8.37 -24.62
N GLN A 117 -4.43 -8.64 -23.62
CA GLN A 117 -4.85 -9.35 -22.41
C GLN A 117 -5.84 -8.54 -21.57
N ILE A 118 -5.74 -7.21 -21.53
CA ILE A 118 -6.73 -6.36 -20.85
C ILE A 118 -8.12 -6.54 -21.46
N ASN A 119 -8.22 -6.50 -22.79
CA ASN A 119 -9.51 -6.68 -23.47
C ASN A 119 -10.12 -8.05 -23.17
N ALA A 120 -9.30 -9.11 -23.20
CA ALA A 120 -9.74 -10.45 -22.85
C ALA A 120 -10.18 -10.53 -21.37
N TYR A 121 -9.43 -9.91 -20.46
CA TYR A 121 -9.71 -9.92 -19.02
C TYR A 121 -10.99 -9.15 -18.66
N ASN A 122 -11.21 -7.98 -19.25
CA ASN A 122 -12.43 -7.18 -19.07
C ASN A 122 -13.68 -7.89 -19.59
N GLY A 123 -13.54 -8.77 -20.59
CA GLY A 123 -14.62 -9.59 -21.11
C GLY A 123 -14.99 -10.80 -20.25
N MET A 124 -14.19 -11.13 -19.23
CA MET A 124 -14.48 -12.25 -18.34
C MET A 124 -15.60 -11.90 -17.36
N ALA A 125 -16.47 -12.87 -17.10
CA ALA A 125 -17.53 -12.73 -16.10
C ALA A 125 -16.91 -12.63 -14.69
N LYS A 126 -17.36 -11.65 -13.91
CA LYS A 126 -16.87 -11.38 -12.55
C LYS A 126 -17.70 -12.16 -11.54
N MET A 127 -17.08 -12.68 -10.49
CA MET A 127 -17.79 -13.45 -9.47
C MET A 127 -18.89 -12.62 -8.79
N ASN A 128 -18.65 -11.32 -8.57
CA ASN A 128 -19.66 -10.44 -7.99
C ASN A 128 -20.94 -10.33 -8.83
N ASP A 129 -20.85 -10.54 -10.14
CA ASP A 129 -21.99 -10.48 -11.05
C ASP A 129 -22.64 -11.87 -11.21
N THR A 130 -21.83 -12.94 -11.24
CA THR A 130 -22.33 -14.31 -11.47
C THR A 130 -22.80 -15.01 -10.20
N ASP A 131 -22.16 -14.76 -9.06
CA ASP A 131 -22.44 -15.40 -7.77
C ASP A 131 -22.19 -14.42 -6.61
N PRO A 132 -23.13 -13.48 -6.37
CA PRO A 132 -23.00 -12.46 -5.33
C PRO A 132 -22.88 -13.04 -3.91
N ILE A 133 -23.49 -14.20 -3.66
CA ILE A 133 -23.47 -14.85 -2.33
C ILE A 133 -22.05 -15.36 -2.04
N LYS A 134 -21.44 -16.07 -2.99
CA LYS A 134 -20.06 -16.55 -2.85
C LYS A 134 -19.07 -15.39 -2.82
N ALA A 135 -19.31 -14.33 -3.60
CA ALA A 135 -18.53 -13.10 -3.54
C ALA A 135 -18.55 -12.51 -2.12
N GLN A 136 -19.74 -12.35 -1.51
CA GLN A 136 -19.87 -11.84 -0.15
C GLN A 136 -19.17 -12.74 0.88
N GLN A 137 -19.21 -14.06 0.71
CA GLN A 137 -18.48 -14.99 1.59
C GLN A 137 -16.97 -14.81 1.48
N LYS A 138 -16.41 -14.68 0.27
CA LYS A 138 -14.97 -14.42 0.08
C LYS A 138 -14.54 -13.07 0.63
N LEU A 139 -15.36 -12.04 0.49
CA LEU A 139 -15.07 -10.69 0.99
C LEU A 139 -14.92 -10.64 2.52
N LYS A 140 -15.52 -11.58 3.27
CA LYS A 140 -15.28 -11.71 4.73
C LYS A 140 -13.82 -12.06 5.06
N GLY A 141 -13.06 -12.56 4.10
CA GLY A 141 -11.63 -12.83 4.24
C GLY A 141 -10.74 -11.61 4.04
N ILE A 142 -11.27 -10.45 3.61
CA ILE A 142 -10.48 -9.22 3.51
C ILE A 142 -10.16 -8.70 4.90
N GLN A 143 -8.92 -8.28 5.10
CA GLN A 143 -8.48 -7.63 6.33
C GLN A 143 -7.75 -6.32 6.00
N GLY A 144 -8.30 -5.19 6.44
CA GLY A 144 -7.73 -3.88 6.13
C GLY A 144 -7.78 -3.54 4.64
N PHE A 145 -6.79 -2.77 4.19
CA PHE A 145 -6.77 -2.16 2.85
C PHE A 145 -5.47 -2.41 2.08
N VAL A 146 -4.48 -3.06 2.68
CA VAL A 146 -3.21 -3.37 1.99
C VAL A 146 -3.47 -4.38 0.87
N VAL A 147 -2.95 -4.11 -0.31
CA VAL A 147 -2.89 -5.00 -1.48
C VAL A 147 -1.49 -4.94 -2.06
N GLU A 148 -1.07 -5.99 -2.77
CA GLU A 148 0.14 -5.96 -3.58
C GLU A 148 -0.01 -5.00 -4.76
N TYR A 149 1.04 -4.22 -5.03
CA TYR A 149 1.12 -3.40 -6.22
C TYR A 149 1.56 -4.28 -7.41
N PRO A 150 0.79 -4.35 -8.51
CA PRO A 150 1.09 -5.25 -9.62
C PRO A 150 2.23 -4.69 -10.48
N ILE A 151 3.43 -5.26 -10.33
CA ILE A 151 4.66 -4.79 -10.99
C ILE A 151 4.85 -5.31 -12.41
N TYR A 152 4.09 -6.34 -12.82
CA TYR A 152 4.09 -6.90 -14.17
C TYR A 152 2.88 -6.47 -14.99
N PHE A 153 1.93 -5.75 -14.37
CA PHE A 153 0.84 -5.12 -15.10
C PHE A 153 1.42 -4.30 -16.24
N LEU A 154 1.03 -4.66 -17.46
CA LEU A 154 1.45 -3.91 -18.63
C LEU A 154 3.00 -3.75 -18.64
N ASP A 155 3.77 -4.83 -18.58
CA ASP A 155 5.24 -4.75 -18.71
C ASP A 155 5.76 -5.18 -20.09
N LYS A 156 4.86 -5.57 -21.01
CA LYS A 156 5.17 -5.98 -22.38
C LYS A 156 4.72 -5.01 -23.46
N GLU A 157 4.12 -3.87 -23.12
CA GLU A 157 3.85 -2.80 -24.08
C GLU A 157 4.73 -1.59 -23.81
N ASN A 158 4.70 -0.66 -24.76
CA ASN A 158 5.24 0.67 -24.58
C ASN A 158 4.08 1.63 -24.25
N TYR A 159 4.07 2.17 -23.03
CA TYR A 159 3.04 3.12 -22.57
C TYR A 159 3.43 4.57 -22.78
N LEU A 160 4.60 4.82 -23.37
CA LEU A 160 4.96 6.17 -23.77
C LEU A 160 4.03 6.58 -24.92
N PRO A 161 3.40 7.76 -24.84
CA PRO A 161 2.63 8.29 -25.96
C PRO A 161 3.52 8.33 -27.20
N SER A 162 2.94 8.00 -28.36
CA SER A 162 3.66 8.12 -29.62
C SER A 162 4.17 9.56 -29.79
N MET A 163 5.35 9.76 -30.39
CA MET A 163 5.88 11.11 -30.66
C MET A 163 4.93 11.98 -31.49
N THR A 164 3.93 11.36 -32.13
CA THR A 164 2.89 11.99 -32.95
C THR A 164 1.58 12.28 -32.21
N SER A 165 1.34 11.73 -31.03
CA SER A 165 0.15 12.07 -30.23
C SER A 165 0.42 13.41 -29.54
N ARG A 166 -0.10 14.47 -30.13
CA ARG A 166 -0.24 15.77 -29.46
C ARG A 166 -1.36 15.66 -28.44
N GLU A 167 -1.07 16.09 -27.21
CA GLU A 167 -2.10 16.56 -26.28
C GLU A 167 -2.88 17.74 -26.89
#